data_AF-A0A8S4FZ94-F1
#
_entry.id   AF-A0A8S4FZ94-F1
#
_cell.length_a   1.000
_cell.length_b   1.000
_cell.length_c   1.000
_cell.angle_alpha   90.00
_cell.angle_beta   90.00
_cell.angle_gamma   90.00
#
_symmetry.space_group_name_H-M   'P 1'
#
loop_
_entity.id
_entity.type
_entity.pdbx_description
1 polymer ?
#
loop_
_entity_poly.entity_id
_entity_poly.type
_entity_poly.pdbx_seq_one_letter_code
_entity_poly.pdbx_strand_id
1 'polypeptide(L)'
;MPSASFSSSRSYVRRSRRKGGHRIPLPSRTQSTEPCESVPCPNNVPGSAMAATAACAGPSGSGGGGGSPPVPAAAAASTPGHHSPYDLRRKSPPAYHEPGPSGSGACSLPARKRPRTSLSQGVDVSNVSQYLQYELPDEVLLCILSHLTERDLCRVAQVCKRFNTITNDTELWKSLYQSVFEYDTPLMHPAPCQFEFVSTEDCEADNPWKESFRQLYYGIHVRPNYRPKNQSGRMKHFNTIRSALEYIEERSGACSCGAGSTCSCRRPPPPCPALVFLHAGLYQEELAVDSDVQLIGCASGNVAESVILEREAESTLTFAEGATRAYAGHMTLKFSPDATSTMQHHKHYCLEVSDNCSPTVDHCVIRSASVVGAAVCVSGAGANPVIKHCDISDCENVGLYVTDYAQGAYQDNEISRNALAGIWVKNFANPIMRRNHIHHGRDVGIFTFENGLGYFEANDIHNNRIAGFEVKAGANPTVVHCEIHHGQTGGIYVHESGLGQFIDNKIHSNNFAGVWITSNSNPTIRRNEIYNGHQGGVYIFGEGRGLIEHNNIYGNALAGIQIRTNSDPIVRHNKIHHGQHGGIYVHEKGQGLIEENEVKYYIK
;
A
#
# COMPACT_ATOMS: atom_id res chain seq x y z
N MET A 1 -2.76 -9.24 57.85
CA MET A 1 -3.90 -10.17 58.10
C MET A 1 -5.17 -9.47 57.66
N PRO A 2 -6.18 -10.15 57.08
CA PRO A 2 -6.47 -11.58 57.20
C PRO A 2 -6.08 -12.41 55.97
N SER A 3 -5.77 -13.67 56.27
CA SER A 3 -5.48 -14.79 55.39
C SER A 3 -6.76 -15.37 54.79
N ALA A 4 -6.78 -15.63 53.48
CA ALA A 4 -7.77 -16.49 52.84
C ALA A 4 -7.05 -17.56 52.02
N SER A 5 -6.91 -18.73 52.64
CA SER A 5 -6.60 -20.00 52.00
C SER A 5 -7.84 -20.53 51.27
N PHE A 6 -7.71 -20.92 50.00
CA PHE A 6 -8.69 -21.82 49.37
C PHE A 6 -8.02 -23.01 48.72
N SER A 7 -8.45 -24.17 49.22
CA SER A 7 -8.10 -25.54 48.86
C SER A 7 -8.72 -25.97 47.53
N SER A 8 -7.95 -26.73 46.75
CA SER A 8 -8.41 -27.48 45.60
C SER A 8 -9.13 -28.78 46.03
N SER A 9 -10.22 -29.11 45.34
CA SER A 9 -10.81 -30.45 45.18
C SER A 9 -11.96 -30.26 44.16
N ARG A 10 -12.23 -31.02 43.10
CA ARG A 10 -12.09 -32.43 42.66
C ARG A 10 -12.12 -32.40 41.10
N SER A 11 -11.75 -33.39 40.28
CA SER A 11 -11.60 -34.84 40.43
C SER A 11 -10.84 -35.39 39.19
N TYR A 12 -9.75 -36.13 39.41
CA TYR A 12 -9.16 -37.03 38.42
C TYR A 12 -9.79 -38.43 38.55
N VAL A 13 -10.23 -39.01 37.42
CA VAL A 13 -10.61 -40.43 37.34
C VAL A 13 -9.35 -41.27 37.12
N ARG A 14 -9.15 -42.29 37.96
CA ARG A 14 -8.02 -43.24 37.87
C ARG A 14 -8.46 -44.57 37.25
N ARG A 15 -7.67 -44.97 36.23
CA ARG A 15 -7.15 -46.32 35.89
C ARG A 15 -8.09 -47.46 35.48
N SER A 16 -7.73 -48.08 34.36
CA SER A 16 -7.62 -49.55 34.26
C SER A 16 -6.28 -49.94 33.64
N ARG A 17 -5.64 -50.97 34.22
CA ARG A 17 -4.35 -51.57 33.85
C ARG A 17 -4.55 -52.67 32.81
N ARG A 18 -3.64 -52.82 31.84
CA ARG A 18 -3.18 -54.14 31.35
C ARG A 18 -1.66 -54.17 31.18
N LYS A 19 -1.09 -55.29 31.63
CA LYS A 19 0.34 -55.67 31.61
C LYS A 19 0.73 -56.19 30.22
N GLY A 20 2.00 -56.01 29.87
CA GLY A 20 2.70 -56.75 28.82
C GLY A 20 4.15 -56.27 28.77
N GLY A 21 5.08 -57.09 29.21
CA GLY A 21 6.50 -56.74 29.31
C GLY A 21 7.27 -57.05 28.04
N HIS A 22 8.42 -56.40 27.86
CA HIS A 22 9.65 -56.97 27.31
C HIS A 22 10.84 -56.13 27.76
N ARG A 23 11.98 -56.80 27.92
CA ARG A 23 13.22 -56.39 28.61
C ARG A 23 14.34 -56.17 27.57
N ILE A 24 15.17 -55.13 27.80
CA ILE A 24 16.67 -55.07 27.63
C ILE A 24 17.23 -54.91 26.17
N PRO A 25 18.37 -54.20 25.92
CA PRO A 25 19.05 -53.09 26.63
C PRO A 25 19.61 -51.93 25.74
N LEU A 26 20.12 -50.89 26.42
CA LEU A 26 21.09 -49.87 25.98
C LEU A 26 22.47 -50.46 25.62
N PRO A 27 23.31 -49.68 24.93
CA PRO A 27 24.73 -49.62 25.26
C PRO A 27 25.24 -48.21 25.57
N SER A 28 26.35 -48.22 26.31
CA SER A 28 27.04 -47.14 26.99
C SER A 28 28.12 -46.43 26.16
N ARG A 29 28.24 -45.12 26.40
CA ARG A 29 29.44 -44.27 26.54
C ARG A 29 30.83 -44.90 26.29
N THR A 30 31.63 -44.28 25.43
CA THR A 30 33.11 -44.15 25.56
C THR A 30 33.60 -42.83 24.97
N GLN A 31 34.62 -42.25 25.62
CA GLN A 31 35.38 -41.05 25.24
C GLN A 31 36.43 -41.40 24.18
N SER A 32 36.83 -40.42 23.35
CA SER A 32 38.19 -39.82 23.32
C SER A 32 38.67 -39.42 21.91
N THR A 33 39.37 -38.28 21.88
CA THR A 33 40.46 -37.83 20.97
C THR A 33 40.15 -37.37 19.54
N GLU A 34 40.36 -36.07 19.32
CA GLU A 34 40.74 -35.44 18.03
C GLU A 34 42.13 -35.91 17.54
N PRO A 35 42.47 -35.72 16.25
CA PRO A 35 43.22 -34.51 15.86
C PRO A 35 42.83 -33.86 14.50
N CYS A 36 43.38 -32.66 14.32
CA CYS A 36 43.26 -31.66 13.24
C CYS A 36 43.64 -32.06 11.79
N GLU A 37 43.20 -31.17 10.88
CA GLU A 37 43.69 -30.85 9.51
C GLU A 37 43.40 -31.90 8.40
N SER A 38 42.94 -31.60 7.18
CA SER A 38 43.08 -30.42 6.31
C SER A 38 42.10 -30.55 5.11
N VAL A 39 41.82 -29.41 4.46
CA VAL A 39 40.97 -29.22 3.26
C VAL A 39 41.61 -29.85 2.00
N PRO A 40 40.83 -30.49 1.10
CA PRO A 40 40.61 -29.88 -0.23
C PRO A 40 39.20 -30.12 -0.84
N CYS A 41 38.62 -29.07 -1.44
CA CYS A 41 37.69 -29.17 -2.58
C CYS A 41 38.50 -29.27 -3.90
N PRO A 42 37.93 -29.52 -5.11
CA PRO A 42 36.52 -29.55 -5.50
C PRO A 42 36.10 -30.69 -6.48
N ASN A 43 34.78 -30.94 -6.61
CA ASN A 43 34.00 -30.96 -7.88
C ASN A 43 32.73 -31.83 -7.84
N ASN A 44 31.66 -31.25 -8.42
CA ASN A 44 30.52 -31.84 -9.14
C ASN A 44 29.49 -32.76 -8.43
N VAL A 45 28.35 -32.15 -8.07
CA VAL A 45 26.95 -32.41 -8.52
C VAL A 45 26.76 -33.69 -9.36
N PRO A 46 25.77 -34.60 -9.09
CA PRO A 46 24.34 -34.24 -9.16
C PRO A 46 23.31 -34.96 -8.25
N GLY A 47 22.20 -34.26 -8.00
CA GLY A 47 20.84 -34.81 -8.15
C GLY A 47 20.08 -35.30 -6.91
N SER A 48 18.80 -34.88 -6.82
CA SER A 48 17.69 -35.41 -6.00
C SER A 48 17.70 -35.02 -4.50
N ALA A 49 16.60 -34.77 -3.80
CA ALA A 49 15.17 -34.83 -4.08
C ALA A 49 14.46 -33.87 -3.09
N MET A 50 13.41 -33.18 -3.54
CA MET A 50 12.53 -32.41 -2.66
C MET A 50 11.68 -33.35 -1.80
N ALA A 51 11.76 -33.19 -0.49
CA ALA A 51 10.85 -33.82 0.46
C ALA A 51 9.77 -32.81 0.88
N ALA A 52 8.56 -33.02 0.36
CA ALA A 52 7.34 -32.40 0.84
C ALA A 52 7.06 -32.85 2.30
N THR A 53 6.72 -31.91 3.17
CA THR A 53 6.22 -32.20 4.52
C THR A 53 4.84 -31.60 4.72
N ALA A 54 4.04 -32.36 5.45
CA ALA A 54 2.59 -32.40 5.38
C ALA A 54 1.90 -31.34 6.24
N ALA A 55 0.76 -30.89 5.73
CA ALA A 55 -0.25 -30.13 6.45
C ALA A 55 -0.97 -31.01 7.47
N CYS A 56 -1.13 -30.50 8.69
CA CYS A 56 -1.89 -31.13 9.76
C CYS A 56 -3.29 -30.51 9.82
N ALA A 57 -4.30 -31.30 9.45
CA ALA A 57 -5.72 -30.98 9.58
C ALA A 57 -6.23 -31.23 11.01
N GLY A 58 -7.16 -30.38 11.47
CA GLY A 58 -8.00 -30.57 12.66
C GLY A 58 -9.46 -30.23 12.33
N PRO A 59 -10.45 -30.86 12.98
CA PRO A 59 -11.69 -31.26 12.32
C PRO A 59 -12.84 -30.26 12.40
N SER A 60 -13.60 -30.19 11.31
CA SER A 60 -14.90 -29.56 11.15
C SER A 60 -16.04 -30.41 11.72
N GLY A 61 -16.93 -29.80 12.51
CA GLY A 61 -18.25 -30.32 12.84
C GLY A 61 -19.32 -29.66 11.95
N SER A 62 -20.00 -30.46 11.15
CA SER A 62 -21.30 -30.19 10.50
C SER A 62 -22.42 -30.18 11.55
N GLY A 63 -23.62 -29.63 11.37
CA GLY A 63 -24.32 -29.04 10.23
C GLY A 63 -25.83 -29.10 10.53
N GLY A 64 -26.61 -28.21 9.92
CA GLY A 64 -28.09 -28.19 9.92
C GLY A 64 -28.61 -26.78 10.21
N GLY A 65 -29.41 -26.10 9.39
CA GLY A 65 -30.20 -26.48 8.23
C GLY A 65 -31.58 -25.80 8.35
N GLY A 66 -31.99 -25.00 7.36
CA GLY A 66 -33.40 -24.62 7.18
C GLY A 66 -33.71 -23.18 6.77
N GLY A 67 -34.27 -23.03 5.56
CA GLY A 67 -35.50 -22.24 5.36
C GLY A 67 -35.40 -20.80 4.83
N SER A 68 -35.47 -20.65 3.50
CA SER A 68 -36.16 -19.53 2.82
C SER A 68 -37.68 -19.84 2.74
N PRO A 69 -38.63 -18.96 2.31
CA PRO A 69 -38.60 -17.57 1.76
C PRO A 69 -39.70 -16.68 2.46
N PRO A 70 -40.34 -15.58 1.92
CA PRO A 70 -40.23 -14.90 0.62
C PRO A 70 -40.18 -13.34 0.62
N VAL A 71 -40.00 -12.85 -0.61
CA VAL A 71 -39.93 -11.46 -1.13
C VAL A 71 -41.32 -10.78 -1.17
N PRO A 72 -41.40 -9.44 -1.05
CA PRO A 72 -42.45 -8.67 -1.69
C PRO A 72 -41.91 -7.75 -2.81
N ALA A 73 -42.67 -7.71 -3.90
CA ALA A 73 -42.44 -6.92 -5.11
C ALA A 73 -43.05 -5.51 -5.04
N ALA A 74 -42.42 -4.57 -5.75
CA ALA A 74 -42.88 -3.29 -6.33
C ALA A 74 -41.77 -2.23 -6.13
N ALA A 75 -41.38 -1.38 -7.08
CA ALA A 75 -41.98 -0.93 -8.33
C ALA A 75 -40.88 -0.52 -9.33
N ALA A 76 -41.18 -0.65 -10.62
CA ALA A 76 -40.33 -0.19 -11.71
C ALA A 76 -40.24 1.34 -11.73
N ALA A 77 -39.02 1.88 -11.65
CA ALA A 77 -38.72 3.27 -11.88
C ALA A 77 -37.72 3.39 -13.04
N SER A 78 -38.19 4.08 -14.08
CA SER A 78 -37.51 4.41 -15.32
C SER A 78 -36.31 5.35 -15.13
N THR A 79 -35.26 5.07 -15.89
CA THR A 79 -34.04 5.86 -16.13
C THR A 79 -34.32 7.34 -16.45
N PRO A 80 -33.60 8.30 -15.84
CA PRO A 80 -33.47 9.65 -16.38
C PRO A 80 -32.14 9.77 -17.15
N GLY A 81 -32.25 9.87 -18.48
CA GLY A 81 -31.15 10.32 -19.34
C GLY A 81 -30.97 11.83 -19.18
N HIS A 82 -29.75 12.27 -18.90
CA HIS A 82 -29.41 13.69 -18.89
C HIS A 82 -29.04 14.17 -20.30
N HIS A 83 -29.85 15.10 -20.78
CA HIS A 83 -29.74 15.77 -22.06
C HIS A 83 -28.81 16.99 -22.00
N SER A 84 -28.08 17.17 -23.10
CA SER A 84 -27.38 18.37 -23.53
C SER A 84 -28.28 19.63 -23.50
N PRO A 85 -27.82 20.77 -22.97
CA PRO A 85 -28.59 22.00 -23.00
C PRO A 85 -28.29 22.71 -24.32
N TYR A 86 -29.15 22.58 -25.33
CA TYR A 86 -29.40 23.54 -26.42
C TYR A 86 -30.20 22.80 -27.52
N ASP A 87 -31.53 22.88 -27.48
CA ASP A 87 -32.36 22.55 -28.65
C ASP A 87 -33.61 23.45 -28.71
N LEU A 88 -33.54 24.47 -29.56
CA LEU A 88 -34.63 25.38 -29.86
C LEU A 88 -35.49 24.82 -31.01
N ARG A 89 -36.65 24.29 -30.61
CA ARG A 89 -37.95 24.20 -31.33
C ARG A 89 -38.01 24.97 -32.67
N ARG A 90 -38.22 24.24 -33.78
CA ARG A 90 -39.01 24.71 -34.93
C ARG A 90 -40.28 23.87 -35.06
N LYS A 91 -41.43 24.53 -34.86
CA LYS A 91 -42.76 23.99 -35.21
C LYS A 91 -43.10 24.40 -36.65
N SER A 92 -43.49 23.43 -37.46
CA SER A 92 -44.11 23.65 -38.77
C SER A 92 -45.64 23.62 -38.63
N PRO A 93 -46.40 24.49 -39.29
CA PRO A 93 -47.87 24.42 -39.31
C PRO A 93 -48.41 23.63 -40.54
N PRO A 94 -49.67 23.16 -40.51
CA PRO A 94 -50.24 22.25 -41.50
C PRO A 94 -50.93 22.96 -42.68
N ALA A 95 -51.14 22.21 -43.75
CA ALA A 95 -51.76 22.60 -45.02
C ALA A 95 -53.29 22.49 -45.02
N TYR A 96 -53.98 23.39 -45.74
CA TYR A 96 -55.34 23.19 -46.31
C TYR A 96 -55.54 24.02 -47.61
N HIS A 97 -56.40 23.51 -48.49
CA HIS A 97 -56.63 23.80 -49.93
C HIS A 97 -57.64 24.96 -50.23
N GLU A 98 -57.35 25.73 -51.31
CA GLU A 98 -58.16 26.36 -52.42
C GLU A 98 -59.60 26.95 -52.24
N PRO A 99 -60.19 27.76 -53.19
CA PRO A 99 -59.74 28.30 -54.52
C PRO A 99 -59.97 29.84 -54.75
N GLY A 100 -59.55 30.40 -55.91
CA GLY A 100 -59.72 31.82 -56.37
C GLY A 100 -61.13 32.20 -56.91
N PRO A 101 -61.39 33.27 -57.71
CA PRO A 101 -60.53 34.33 -58.31
C PRO A 101 -61.12 35.80 -58.20
N SER A 102 -60.64 36.75 -59.04
CA SER A 102 -61.06 38.17 -59.27
C SER A 102 -60.38 39.24 -58.39
N GLY A 103 -59.99 40.44 -58.83
CA GLY A 103 -59.96 41.13 -60.11
C GLY A 103 -59.37 42.55 -59.88
N SER A 104 -58.42 42.95 -60.74
CA SER A 104 -57.99 44.31 -61.14
C SER A 104 -58.19 45.56 -60.25
N GLY A 105 -57.12 46.36 -60.05
CA GLY A 105 -57.25 47.83 -60.01
C GLY A 105 -56.28 48.65 -59.13
N ALA A 106 -55.02 48.78 -59.57
CA ALA A 106 -54.00 49.83 -59.36
C ALA A 106 -54.12 50.90 -58.23
N CYS A 107 -53.02 51.09 -57.48
CA CYS A 107 -52.27 52.37 -57.40
C CYS A 107 -50.92 52.20 -56.65
N SER A 108 -49.99 53.12 -56.92
CA SER A 108 -48.53 52.96 -56.99
C SER A 108 -47.69 53.59 -55.85
N LEU A 109 -46.40 53.16 -55.78
CA LEU A 109 -45.15 53.81 -55.26
C LEU A 109 -44.53 53.22 -53.95
N PRO A 110 -43.19 53.27 -53.74
CA PRO A 110 -42.16 52.48 -54.43
C PRO A 110 -41.28 51.65 -53.47
N ALA A 111 -40.67 50.58 -54.00
CA ALA A 111 -39.68 49.75 -53.32
C ALA A 111 -38.34 50.48 -53.11
N ARG A 112 -37.88 50.57 -51.85
CA ARG A 112 -36.54 51.04 -51.52
C ARG A 112 -35.55 49.85 -51.51
N LYS A 113 -34.59 49.90 -52.42
CA LYS A 113 -33.50 48.94 -52.63
C LYS A 113 -32.71 48.66 -51.34
N ARG A 114 -32.56 47.37 -50.98
CA ARG A 114 -31.44 46.91 -50.14
C ARG A 114 -30.20 46.79 -51.03
N PRO A 115 -29.01 47.28 -50.64
CA PRO A 115 -27.80 47.00 -51.38
C PRO A 115 -27.47 45.51 -51.24
N ARG A 116 -27.42 44.81 -52.37
CA ARG A 116 -26.65 43.57 -52.50
C ARG A 116 -25.18 43.99 -52.50
N THR A 117 -24.45 43.71 -51.43
CA THR A 117 -22.99 43.67 -51.49
C THR A 117 -22.57 42.30 -52.00
N SER A 118 -22.04 42.30 -53.22
CA SER A 118 -21.31 41.21 -53.84
C SER A 118 -20.03 40.93 -53.04
N LEU A 119 -19.92 39.72 -52.51
CA LEU A 119 -18.65 39.15 -52.02
C LEU A 119 -17.72 38.90 -53.21
N SER A 120 -16.94 39.92 -53.58
CA SER A 120 -15.79 39.76 -54.45
C SER A 120 -14.86 40.98 -54.32
N GLN A 121 -14.19 41.13 -53.19
CA GLN A 121 -13.01 42.00 -53.02
C GLN A 121 -12.28 41.55 -51.75
N GLY A 122 -10.95 41.43 -51.86
CA GLY A 122 -10.09 40.84 -50.83
C GLY A 122 -10.28 41.49 -49.46
N VAL A 123 -10.44 40.66 -48.43
CA VAL A 123 -10.42 41.09 -47.04
C VAL A 123 -9.03 41.67 -46.79
N ASP A 124 -8.97 42.96 -46.48
CA ASP A 124 -7.75 43.65 -46.10
C ASP A 124 -7.24 43.02 -44.79
N VAL A 125 -6.25 42.13 -44.88
CA VAL A 125 -5.73 41.33 -43.76
C VAL A 125 -5.22 42.22 -42.62
N SER A 126 -4.84 43.46 -42.96
CA SER A 126 -4.45 44.52 -42.02
C SER A 126 -5.54 44.80 -40.98
N ASN A 127 -6.79 45.02 -41.39
CA ASN A 127 -7.91 45.31 -40.50
C ASN A 127 -8.27 44.13 -39.58
N VAL A 128 -8.18 42.89 -40.06
CA VAL A 128 -8.48 41.70 -39.24
C VAL A 128 -7.42 41.50 -38.15
N SER A 129 -6.15 41.67 -38.50
CA SER A 129 -5.05 41.54 -37.54
C SER A 129 -5.12 42.59 -36.43
N GLN A 130 -5.51 43.82 -36.77
CA GLN A 130 -5.66 44.91 -35.83
C GLN A 130 -6.87 44.70 -34.91
N TYR A 131 -8.00 44.24 -35.45
CA TYR A 131 -9.17 43.89 -34.66
C TYR A 131 -8.86 42.79 -33.63
N LEU A 132 -8.21 41.70 -34.05
CA LEU A 132 -7.82 40.60 -33.15
C LEU A 132 -6.78 41.02 -32.09
N GLN A 133 -5.87 41.94 -32.43
CA GLN A 133 -4.81 42.36 -31.52
C GLN A 133 -5.23 43.47 -30.55
N TYR A 134 -6.21 44.30 -30.88
CA TYR A 134 -6.52 45.50 -30.07
C TYR A 134 -8.00 45.70 -29.75
N GLU A 135 -8.94 45.13 -30.52
CA GLU A 135 -10.37 45.46 -30.38
C GLU A 135 -11.22 44.31 -29.83
N LEU A 136 -10.87 43.05 -30.11
CA LEU A 136 -11.60 41.90 -29.61
C LEU A 136 -11.39 41.75 -28.08
N PRO A 137 -12.43 41.59 -27.25
CA PRO A 137 -12.27 41.40 -25.80
C PRO A 137 -11.51 40.11 -25.44
N ASP A 138 -10.79 40.13 -24.32
CA ASP A 138 -9.99 39.00 -23.85
C ASP A 138 -10.86 37.78 -23.52
N GLU A 139 -12.10 37.96 -23.06
CA GLU A 139 -13.04 36.88 -22.76
C GLU A 139 -13.42 36.08 -24.01
N VAL A 140 -13.57 36.77 -25.14
CA VAL A 140 -13.87 36.12 -26.42
C VAL A 140 -12.64 35.38 -26.93
N LEU A 141 -11.44 35.96 -26.77
CA LEU A 141 -10.19 35.28 -27.08
C LEU A 141 -10.01 34.04 -26.22
N LEU A 142 -10.21 34.12 -24.90
CA LEU A 142 -10.14 32.97 -23.99
C LEU A 142 -11.10 31.86 -24.40
N CYS A 143 -12.34 32.20 -24.78
CA CYS A 143 -13.32 31.24 -25.29
C CYS A 143 -12.88 30.57 -26.61
N ILE A 144 -12.20 31.30 -27.51
CA ILE A 144 -11.65 30.71 -28.74
C ILE A 144 -10.47 29.81 -28.40
N LEU A 145 -9.57 30.29 -27.54
CA LEU A 145 -8.34 29.60 -27.15
C LEU A 145 -8.62 28.34 -26.32
N SER A 146 -9.72 28.27 -25.58
CA SER A 146 -10.14 27.08 -24.83
C SER A 146 -10.46 25.87 -25.71
N HIS A 147 -10.60 26.06 -27.02
CA HIS A 147 -10.78 24.97 -27.98
C HIS A 147 -9.47 24.52 -28.64
N LEU A 148 -8.34 25.15 -28.32
CA LEU A 148 -7.04 24.81 -28.88
C LEU A 148 -6.34 23.72 -28.06
N THR A 149 -5.48 22.97 -28.74
CA THR A 149 -4.57 22.01 -28.10
C THR A 149 -3.46 22.75 -27.34
N GLU A 150 -2.79 22.06 -26.42
CA GLU A 150 -1.64 22.58 -25.68
C GLU A 150 -0.55 23.15 -26.61
N ARG A 151 -0.36 22.49 -27.76
CA ARG A 151 0.66 22.86 -28.74
C ARG A 151 0.24 24.09 -29.52
N ASP A 152 -1.03 24.19 -29.86
CA ASP A 152 -1.56 25.35 -30.57
C ASP A 152 -1.58 26.58 -29.65
N LEU A 153 -1.90 26.42 -28.37
CA LEU A 153 -1.72 27.49 -27.36
C LEU A 153 -0.27 27.95 -27.31
N CYS A 154 0.70 27.03 -27.26
CA CYS A 154 2.12 27.39 -27.27
C CYS A 154 2.56 28.09 -28.56
N ARG A 155 1.98 27.75 -29.72
CA ARG A 155 2.24 28.45 -30.99
C ARG A 155 1.64 29.85 -30.99
N VAL A 156 0.40 29.99 -30.53
CA VAL A 156 -0.27 31.29 -30.40
C VAL A 156 0.49 32.21 -29.45
N ALA A 157 1.05 31.66 -28.37
CA ALA A 157 1.89 32.39 -27.42
C ALA A 157 3.15 33.02 -28.05
N GLN A 158 3.61 32.52 -29.20
CA GLN A 158 4.80 33.02 -29.91
C GLN A 158 4.47 34.16 -30.90
N VAL A 159 3.20 34.48 -31.12
CA VAL A 159 2.78 35.45 -32.14
C VAL A 159 2.98 36.90 -31.68
N CYS A 160 2.51 37.25 -30.48
CA CYS A 160 2.65 38.61 -29.93
C CYS A 160 2.54 38.61 -28.40
N LYS A 161 2.88 39.73 -27.74
CA LYS A 161 2.84 39.86 -26.27
C LYS A 161 1.44 39.66 -25.67
N ARG A 162 0.40 40.19 -26.33
CA ARG A 162 -0.99 40.04 -25.87
C ARG A 162 -1.40 38.57 -25.86
N PHE A 163 -1.17 37.86 -26.97
CA PHE A 163 -1.47 36.43 -27.06
C PHE A 163 -0.59 35.61 -26.13
N ASN A 164 0.67 35.97 -25.93
CA ASN A 164 1.52 35.34 -24.91
C ASN A 164 0.91 35.45 -23.52
N THR A 165 0.38 36.63 -23.15
CA THR A 165 -0.25 36.85 -21.84
C THR A 165 -1.53 36.03 -21.70
N ILE A 166 -2.45 36.12 -22.66
CA ILE A 166 -3.76 35.43 -22.59
C ILE A 166 -3.60 33.91 -22.66
N THR A 167 -2.70 33.39 -23.49
CA THR A 167 -2.43 31.94 -23.56
C THR A 167 -1.70 31.40 -22.33
N ASN A 168 -1.23 32.25 -21.42
CA ASN A 168 -0.67 31.84 -20.13
C ASN A 168 -1.69 31.97 -18.98
N ASP A 169 -2.96 32.25 -19.27
CA ASP A 169 -4.02 32.35 -18.28
C ASP A 169 -4.17 31.04 -17.46
N THR A 170 -4.34 31.18 -16.15
CA THR A 170 -4.37 30.06 -15.20
C THR A 170 -5.62 29.20 -15.37
N GLU A 171 -6.80 29.80 -15.58
CA GLU A 171 -8.06 29.04 -15.74
C GLU A 171 -8.14 28.33 -17.09
N LEU A 172 -7.55 28.92 -18.14
CA LEU A 172 -7.37 28.26 -19.43
C LEU A 172 -6.54 26.98 -19.31
N TRP A 173 -5.37 27.06 -18.66
CA TRP A 173 -4.50 25.89 -18.47
C TRP A 173 -5.08 24.88 -17.50
N LYS A 174 -5.77 25.31 -16.44
CA LYS A 174 -6.51 24.43 -15.53
C LYS A 174 -7.58 23.63 -16.27
N SER A 175 -8.41 24.28 -17.08
CA SER A 175 -9.45 23.61 -17.87
C SER A 175 -8.86 22.58 -18.84
N LEU A 176 -7.78 22.96 -19.54
CA LEU A 176 -7.06 22.04 -20.42
C LEU A 176 -6.45 20.88 -19.65
N TYR A 177 -5.78 21.16 -18.54
CA TYR A 177 -5.13 20.17 -17.68
C TYR A 177 -6.13 19.14 -17.15
N GLN A 178 -7.23 19.61 -16.57
CA GLN A 178 -8.31 18.76 -16.06
C GLN A 178 -8.94 17.90 -17.16
N SER A 179 -9.04 18.41 -18.40
CA SER A 179 -9.54 17.60 -19.52
C SER A 179 -8.62 16.43 -19.91
N VAL A 180 -7.32 16.53 -19.60
CA VAL A 180 -6.29 15.55 -19.96
C VAL A 180 -5.95 14.62 -18.81
N PHE A 181 -5.78 15.15 -17.60
CA PHE A 181 -5.32 14.41 -16.43
C PHE A 181 -6.39 14.23 -15.35
N GLU A 182 -7.55 14.87 -15.48
CA GLU A 182 -8.70 14.70 -14.56
C GLU A 182 -8.44 15.13 -13.11
N TYR A 183 -7.21 15.45 -12.69
CA TYR A 183 -6.91 15.87 -11.33
C TYR A 183 -7.45 17.26 -10.99
N ASP A 184 -7.90 17.41 -9.74
CA ASP A 184 -8.36 18.70 -9.19
C ASP A 184 -7.22 19.60 -8.70
N THR A 185 -6.00 19.07 -8.61
CA THR A 185 -4.79 19.76 -8.14
C THR A 185 -3.62 19.44 -9.09
N PRO A 186 -2.72 20.40 -9.40
CA PRO A 186 -1.55 20.14 -10.22
C PRO A 186 -0.65 19.05 -9.61
N LEU A 187 -0.33 18.03 -10.41
CA LEU A 187 0.61 16.98 -10.04
C LEU A 187 2.02 17.33 -10.55
N MET A 188 2.94 17.59 -9.64
CA MET A 188 4.35 17.81 -9.96
C MET A 188 5.10 16.48 -10.03
N HIS A 189 6.03 16.39 -10.98
CA HIS A 189 6.92 15.26 -11.22
C HIS A 189 8.38 15.76 -11.32
N PRO A 190 9.00 16.17 -10.19
CA PRO A 190 10.32 16.79 -10.19
C PRO A 190 11.46 15.80 -10.51
N ALA A 191 11.27 14.51 -10.24
CA ALA A 191 12.24 13.46 -10.49
C ALA A 191 11.53 12.10 -10.71
N PRO A 192 12.21 11.09 -11.30
CA PRO A 192 11.67 9.74 -11.39
C PRO A 192 11.16 9.22 -10.04
N CYS A 193 9.99 8.58 -10.05
CA CYS A 193 9.30 8.02 -8.88
C CYS A 193 8.94 9.06 -7.80
N GLN A 194 8.97 10.35 -8.13
CA GLN A 194 8.53 11.44 -7.25
C GLN A 194 7.33 12.14 -7.87
N PHE A 195 6.20 12.10 -7.16
CA PHE A 195 4.94 12.68 -7.56
C PHE A 195 4.34 13.40 -6.37
N GLU A 196 3.92 14.66 -6.56
CA GLU A 196 3.40 15.49 -5.48
C GLU A 196 2.24 16.34 -6.00
N PHE A 197 1.09 16.25 -5.34
CA PHE A 197 0.00 17.18 -5.57
C PHE A 197 0.30 18.48 -4.83
N VAL A 198 0.55 19.56 -5.58
CA VAL A 198 0.96 20.85 -5.01
C VAL A 198 -0.18 21.84 -5.16
N SER A 199 -0.54 22.52 -4.06
CA SER A 199 -1.55 23.58 -4.10
C SER A 199 -1.10 24.71 -5.03
N THR A 200 -2.05 25.43 -5.63
CA THR A 200 -1.69 26.56 -6.51
C THR A 200 -1.03 27.71 -5.78
N GLU A 201 -1.19 27.79 -4.45
CA GLU A 201 -0.62 28.84 -3.59
C GLU A 201 0.83 28.52 -3.18
N ASP A 202 1.16 27.23 -3.05
CA ASP A 202 2.49 26.76 -2.63
C ASP A 202 3.47 26.58 -3.80
N CYS A 203 2.98 26.66 -5.04
CA CYS A 203 3.79 26.44 -6.23
C CYS A 203 4.58 27.70 -6.62
N GLU A 204 5.90 27.55 -6.80
CA GLU A 204 6.79 28.65 -7.22
C GLU A 204 6.59 29.09 -8.69
N ALA A 205 5.90 28.29 -9.51
CA ALA A 205 5.72 28.58 -10.93
C ALA A 205 4.60 29.61 -11.18
N ASP A 206 4.82 30.55 -12.11
CA ASP A 206 3.84 31.57 -12.50
C ASP A 206 2.48 30.98 -12.91
N ASN A 207 2.49 29.79 -13.54
CA ASN A 207 1.29 29.03 -13.86
C ASN A 207 1.50 27.55 -13.50
N PRO A 208 1.03 27.12 -12.31
CA PRO A 208 1.23 25.76 -11.82
C PRO A 208 0.65 24.67 -12.73
N TRP A 209 -0.51 24.91 -13.34
CA TRP A 209 -1.16 23.98 -14.25
C TRP A 209 -0.34 23.76 -15.52
N LYS A 210 0.18 24.85 -16.10
CA LYS A 210 1.02 24.79 -17.29
C LYS A 210 2.35 24.08 -17.00
N GLU A 211 2.95 24.33 -15.85
CA GLU A 211 4.21 23.70 -15.45
C GLU A 211 4.03 22.20 -15.20
N SER A 212 2.97 21.81 -14.48
CA SER A 212 2.61 20.40 -14.32
C SER A 212 2.34 19.75 -15.68
N PHE A 213 1.55 20.37 -16.55
CA PHE A 213 1.29 19.87 -17.91
C PHE A 213 2.59 19.61 -18.68
N ARG A 214 3.57 20.52 -18.58
CA ARG A 214 4.87 20.41 -19.23
C ARG A 214 5.65 19.17 -18.75
N GLN A 215 5.65 18.90 -17.44
CA GLN A 215 6.34 17.74 -16.86
C GLN A 215 5.68 16.41 -17.26
N LEU A 216 4.35 16.39 -17.34
CA LEU A 216 3.55 15.20 -17.62
C LEU A 216 3.31 14.94 -19.13
N TYR A 217 3.69 15.88 -20.00
CA TYR A 217 3.33 15.91 -21.42
C TYR A 217 3.59 14.63 -22.23
N TYR A 218 4.64 13.89 -21.87
CA TYR A 218 5.04 12.68 -22.59
C TYR A 218 4.45 11.38 -22.03
N GLY A 219 3.58 11.48 -21.03
CA GLY A 219 2.91 10.31 -20.47
C GLY A 219 2.01 9.59 -21.48
N ILE A 220 1.88 8.30 -21.25
CA ILE A 220 0.99 7.41 -21.97
C ILE A 220 -0.29 7.29 -21.15
N HIS A 221 -1.45 7.37 -21.80
CA HIS A 221 -2.73 7.34 -21.11
C HIS A 221 -3.43 6.00 -21.37
N VAL A 222 -3.83 5.31 -20.31
CA VAL A 222 -4.69 4.14 -20.38
C VAL A 222 -6.08 4.53 -19.95
N ARG A 223 -7.04 4.48 -20.88
CA ARG A 223 -8.43 4.86 -20.66
C ARG A 223 -9.35 3.73 -21.15
N PRO A 224 -9.98 2.95 -20.25
CA PRO A 224 -10.93 1.92 -20.65
C PRO A 224 -12.05 2.52 -21.50
N ASN A 225 -12.39 1.85 -22.60
CA ASN A 225 -13.46 2.25 -23.53
C ASN A 225 -13.26 3.61 -24.24
N TYR A 226 -12.05 4.17 -24.22
CA TYR A 226 -11.78 5.45 -24.85
C TYR A 226 -11.67 5.34 -26.36
N ARG A 227 -12.54 6.07 -27.06
CA ARG A 227 -12.45 6.24 -28.51
C ARG A 227 -11.81 7.59 -28.82
N PRO A 228 -10.59 7.64 -29.37
CA PRO A 228 -9.97 8.91 -29.70
C PRO A 228 -10.81 9.65 -30.73
N LYS A 229 -11.25 10.87 -30.39
CA LYS A 229 -12.04 11.71 -31.30
C LYS A 229 -11.23 12.20 -32.52
N ASN A 230 -9.90 12.27 -32.40
CA ASN A 230 -8.96 12.61 -33.47
C ASN A 230 -7.62 11.88 -33.22
N GLN A 231 -7.14 11.10 -34.19
CA GLN A 231 -5.86 10.37 -34.09
C GLN A 231 -4.61 11.26 -34.24
N SER A 232 -4.77 12.58 -34.41
CA SER A 232 -3.64 13.50 -34.65
C SER A 232 -2.94 13.97 -33.37
N GLY A 233 -3.39 13.54 -32.19
CA GLY A 233 -2.77 13.85 -30.91
C GLY A 233 -1.43 13.12 -30.75
N ARG A 234 -0.43 13.84 -30.22
CA ARG A 234 0.90 13.24 -29.90
C ARG A 234 0.85 12.39 -28.64
N MET A 235 -0.07 12.70 -27.72
CA MET A 235 -0.37 11.90 -26.52
C MET A 235 -0.94 10.55 -26.96
N LYS A 236 -0.39 9.48 -26.39
CA LYS A 236 -0.74 8.10 -26.76
C LYS A 236 -1.81 7.60 -25.80
N HIS A 237 -2.86 7.03 -26.36
CA HIS A 237 -3.97 6.46 -25.61
C HIS A 237 -4.11 4.97 -25.92
N PHE A 238 -4.31 4.17 -24.88
CA PHE A 238 -4.57 2.74 -24.97
C PHE A 238 -5.81 2.38 -24.15
N ASN A 239 -6.48 1.29 -24.51
CA ASN A 239 -7.64 0.79 -23.77
C ASN A 239 -7.25 -0.11 -22.60
N THR A 240 -6.04 -0.69 -22.63
CA THR A 240 -5.52 -1.65 -21.66
C THR A 240 -4.10 -1.26 -21.24
N ILE A 241 -3.73 -1.65 -20.02
CA ILE A 241 -2.38 -1.46 -19.48
C ILE A 241 -1.39 -2.28 -20.29
N ARG A 242 -1.73 -3.54 -20.62
CA ARG A 242 -0.87 -4.42 -21.42
C ARG A 242 -0.45 -3.80 -22.75
N SER A 243 -1.39 -3.23 -23.52
CA SER A 243 -1.05 -2.61 -24.81
C SER A 243 -0.19 -1.34 -24.65
N ALA A 244 -0.29 -0.65 -23.52
CA ALA A 244 0.61 0.48 -23.22
C ALA A 244 2.03 0.00 -22.88
N LEU A 245 2.16 -1.11 -22.14
CA LEU A 245 3.46 -1.72 -21.81
C LEU A 245 4.14 -2.30 -23.06
N GLU A 246 3.41 -3.05 -23.89
CA GLU A 246 3.91 -3.57 -25.18
C GLU A 246 4.46 -2.43 -26.07
N TYR A 247 3.78 -1.29 -26.11
CA TYR A 247 4.25 -0.11 -26.84
C TYR A 247 5.56 0.48 -26.28
N ILE A 248 5.74 0.45 -24.95
CA ILE A 248 6.97 0.92 -24.29
C ILE A 248 8.13 -0.02 -24.63
N GLU A 249 7.90 -1.32 -24.60
CA GLU A 249 8.87 -2.35 -24.94
C GLU A 249 9.32 -2.24 -26.40
N GLU A 250 8.38 -2.14 -27.36
CA GLU A 250 8.69 -1.97 -28.79
C GLU A 250 9.55 -0.72 -29.04
N ARG A 251 9.25 0.38 -28.35
CA ARG A 251 9.99 1.65 -28.46
C ARG A 251 11.40 1.54 -27.88
N SER A 252 11.56 0.80 -26.79
CA SER A 252 12.85 0.57 -26.14
C SER A 252 13.71 -0.39 -26.97
N GLY A 253 13.11 -1.43 -27.54
CA GLY A 253 13.76 -2.42 -28.42
C GLY A 253 14.22 -1.84 -29.75
N ALA A 254 13.47 -0.89 -30.34
CA ALA A 254 13.85 -0.21 -31.59
C ALA A 254 15.13 0.63 -31.51
N CYS A 255 15.65 0.90 -30.30
CA CYS A 255 16.91 1.60 -30.07
C CYS A 255 18.13 0.67 -29.97
N SER A 256 17.94 -0.65 -30.10
CA SER A 256 19.02 -1.66 -30.10
C SER A 256 19.54 -1.99 -31.51
N CYS A 257 19.63 -0.99 -32.42
CA CYS A 257 20.40 -1.18 -33.65
C CYS A 257 21.87 -1.46 -33.29
N GLY A 258 22.30 -2.71 -33.52
CA GLY A 258 23.67 -3.16 -33.31
C GLY A 258 24.71 -2.26 -34.00
N ALA A 259 25.93 -2.30 -33.48
CA ALA A 259 27.08 -1.49 -33.88
C ALA A 259 27.49 -1.67 -35.36
N GLY A 260 26.66 -1.19 -36.30
CA GLY A 260 26.89 -1.34 -37.73
C GLY A 260 25.86 -0.70 -38.67
N SER A 261 24.75 -0.13 -38.17
CA SER A 261 23.77 0.56 -39.03
C SER A 261 23.71 2.05 -38.69
N THR A 262 23.86 2.91 -39.69
CA THR A 262 23.66 4.37 -39.59
C THR A 262 22.16 4.69 -39.55
N CYS A 263 21.51 4.29 -38.46
CA CYS A 263 20.15 4.69 -38.09
C CYS A 263 20.17 6.19 -37.67
N SER A 264 19.50 7.08 -38.44
CA SER A 264 19.43 8.54 -38.16
C SER A 264 18.48 8.93 -37.02
N CYS A 265 17.91 7.95 -36.31
CA CYS A 265 17.09 8.14 -35.12
C CYS A 265 17.96 8.33 -33.87
N ARG A 266 18.71 9.43 -33.79
CA ARG A 266 19.27 9.92 -32.53
C ARG A 266 18.16 10.53 -31.68
N ARG A 267 17.43 9.71 -30.93
CA ARG A 267 16.79 10.20 -29.69
C ARG A 267 17.41 9.39 -28.55
N PRO A 268 18.20 10.00 -27.64
CA PRO A 268 18.65 9.28 -26.45
C PRO A 268 17.41 8.71 -25.74
N PRO A 269 17.52 7.53 -25.11
CA PRO A 269 16.45 7.04 -24.24
C PRO A 269 16.08 8.16 -23.28
N PRO A 270 14.78 8.40 -23.03
CA PRO A 270 14.38 9.43 -22.09
C PRO A 270 15.11 9.17 -20.76
N PRO A 271 15.63 10.22 -20.10
CA PRO A 271 16.37 10.06 -18.84
C PRO A 271 15.51 9.46 -17.72
N CYS A 272 14.18 9.46 -17.90
CA CYS A 272 13.19 8.96 -16.96
C CYS A 272 12.49 7.70 -17.48
N PRO A 273 12.17 6.74 -16.60
CA PRO A 273 11.23 5.64 -16.86
C PRO A 273 9.94 6.13 -17.56
N ALA A 274 9.35 5.28 -18.41
CA ALA A 274 8.11 5.64 -19.09
C ALA A 274 6.99 5.88 -18.08
N LEU A 275 6.23 6.96 -18.26
CA LEU A 275 5.10 7.34 -17.40
C LEU A 275 3.78 6.93 -18.03
N VAL A 276 2.96 6.21 -17.27
CA VAL A 276 1.65 5.70 -17.69
C VAL A 276 0.59 6.17 -16.70
N PHE A 277 -0.36 6.95 -17.20
CA PHE A 277 -1.55 7.39 -16.47
C PHE A 277 -2.67 6.36 -16.62
N LEU A 278 -3.12 5.81 -15.49
CA LEU A 278 -4.26 4.91 -15.42
C LEU A 278 -5.49 5.74 -15.06
N HIS A 279 -6.36 5.99 -16.03
CA HIS A 279 -7.56 6.78 -15.79
C HIS A 279 -8.60 6.06 -14.95
N ALA A 280 -9.59 6.79 -14.45
CA ALA A 280 -10.70 6.22 -13.71
C ALA A 280 -11.31 5.00 -14.43
N GLY A 281 -11.40 3.88 -13.73
CA GLY A 281 -11.81 2.60 -14.30
C GLY A 281 -11.45 1.40 -13.44
N LEU A 282 -12.07 0.26 -13.80
CA LEU A 282 -11.77 -1.06 -13.26
C LEU A 282 -10.89 -1.82 -14.26
N TYR A 283 -9.74 -2.29 -13.79
CA TYR A 283 -8.74 -3.02 -14.56
C TYR A 283 -8.62 -4.44 -14.02
N GLN A 284 -8.84 -5.45 -14.87
CA GLN A 284 -8.85 -6.86 -14.48
C GLN A 284 -7.81 -7.71 -15.22
N GLU A 285 -6.89 -7.07 -15.93
CA GLU A 285 -5.80 -7.75 -16.63
C GLU A 285 -4.67 -8.16 -15.69
N GLU A 286 -3.89 -9.16 -16.11
CA GLU A 286 -2.71 -9.60 -15.37
C GLU A 286 -1.60 -8.59 -15.60
N LEU A 287 -0.94 -8.17 -14.52
CA LEU A 287 0.06 -7.11 -14.55
C LEU A 287 1.35 -7.57 -13.86
N ALA A 288 2.29 -8.01 -14.68
CA ALA A 288 3.68 -8.24 -14.30
C ALA A 288 4.54 -7.11 -14.86
N VAL A 289 5.30 -6.45 -14.00
CA VAL A 289 6.21 -5.35 -14.33
C VAL A 289 7.63 -5.83 -14.09
N ASP A 290 8.38 -6.05 -15.17
CA ASP A 290 9.78 -6.50 -15.20
C ASP A 290 10.73 -5.41 -15.72
N SER A 291 10.25 -4.18 -15.83
CA SER A 291 11.00 -3.04 -16.37
C SER A 291 10.73 -1.75 -15.60
N ASP A 292 11.58 -0.76 -15.82
CA ASP A 292 11.43 0.57 -15.23
C ASP A 292 10.28 1.34 -15.90
N VAL A 293 9.06 1.17 -15.37
CA VAL A 293 7.85 1.91 -15.76
C VAL A 293 7.18 2.55 -14.54
N GLN A 294 6.57 3.71 -14.72
CA GLN A 294 5.83 4.42 -13.69
C GLN A 294 4.33 4.38 -14.02
N LEU A 295 3.56 3.71 -13.19
CA LEU A 295 2.11 3.63 -13.26
C LEU A 295 1.51 4.55 -12.20
N ILE A 296 0.65 5.49 -12.59
CA ILE A 296 0.00 6.41 -11.66
C ILE A 296 -1.49 6.52 -11.97
N GLY A 297 -2.34 6.42 -10.94
CA GLY A 297 -3.77 6.63 -11.10
C GLY A 297 -4.09 8.09 -11.44
N CYS A 298 -5.09 8.30 -12.27
CA CYS A 298 -5.43 9.57 -12.91
C CYS A 298 -6.95 9.78 -12.86
N ALA A 299 -7.44 10.58 -11.92
CA ALA A 299 -8.87 10.84 -11.75
C ALA A 299 -9.11 12.12 -10.95
N SER A 300 -10.35 12.62 -10.99
CA SER A 300 -10.81 13.70 -10.12
C SER A 300 -11.10 13.18 -8.71
N GLY A 301 -10.98 14.04 -7.70
CA GLY A 301 -11.26 13.71 -6.31
C GLY A 301 -10.29 12.68 -5.74
N ASN A 302 -10.82 11.70 -5.01
CA ASN A 302 -10.01 10.62 -4.46
C ASN A 302 -9.61 9.64 -5.58
N VAL A 303 -8.38 9.79 -6.08
CA VAL A 303 -7.86 9.00 -7.20
C VAL A 303 -7.92 7.50 -6.91
N ALA A 304 -7.55 7.09 -5.69
CA ALA A 304 -7.49 5.68 -5.30
C ALA A 304 -8.87 5.01 -5.33
N GLU A 305 -9.96 5.75 -5.10
CA GLU A 305 -11.33 5.21 -5.20
C GLU A 305 -11.81 5.02 -6.65
N SER A 306 -11.18 5.72 -7.60
CA SER A 306 -11.61 5.75 -9.00
C SER A 306 -10.79 4.84 -9.91
N VAL A 307 -9.54 4.55 -9.54
CA VAL A 307 -8.61 3.71 -10.32
C VAL A 307 -8.37 2.41 -9.57
N ILE A 308 -9.01 1.33 -10.01
CA ILE A 308 -9.04 0.05 -9.30
C ILE A 308 -8.47 -1.05 -10.19
N LEU A 309 -7.41 -1.69 -9.74
CA LEU A 309 -6.89 -2.93 -10.32
C LEU A 309 -7.41 -4.09 -9.46
N GLU A 310 -8.19 -4.99 -10.03
CA GLU A 310 -8.81 -6.10 -9.30
C GLU A 310 -8.59 -7.44 -10.01
N ARG A 311 -8.20 -8.45 -9.23
CA ARG A 311 -8.00 -9.82 -9.72
C ARG A 311 -8.68 -10.84 -8.83
N GLU A 312 -9.17 -11.90 -9.45
CA GLU A 312 -9.76 -13.09 -8.78
C GLU A 312 -8.84 -14.32 -8.89
N ALA A 313 -7.82 -14.25 -9.75
CA ALA A 313 -6.81 -15.27 -9.95
C ALA A 313 -5.47 -14.61 -10.27
N GLU A 314 -4.38 -15.26 -9.88
CA GLU A 314 -3.01 -14.73 -9.94
C GLU A 314 -2.83 -13.44 -9.14
N SER A 315 -1.60 -12.97 -9.00
CA SER A 315 -1.34 -11.74 -8.24
C SER A 315 -1.91 -10.51 -8.98
N THR A 316 -2.41 -9.49 -8.25
CA THR A 316 -2.99 -8.29 -8.90
C THR A 316 -1.93 -7.43 -9.59
N LEU A 317 -0.79 -7.24 -8.92
CA LEU A 317 0.39 -6.58 -9.46
C LEU A 317 1.64 -7.31 -8.97
N THR A 318 2.48 -7.74 -9.90
CA THR A 318 3.77 -8.35 -9.60
C THR A 318 4.90 -7.48 -10.15
N PHE A 319 5.85 -7.10 -9.28
CA PHE A 319 7.13 -6.54 -9.70
C PHE A 319 8.17 -7.66 -9.76
N ALA A 320 8.67 -7.89 -10.97
CA ALA A 320 9.66 -8.92 -11.28
C ALA A 320 11.07 -8.34 -11.40
N GLU A 321 12.06 -9.21 -11.59
CA GLU A 321 13.45 -8.83 -11.90
C GLU A 321 13.50 -7.79 -13.03
N GLY A 322 14.26 -6.71 -12.83
CA GLY A 322 14.36 -5.58 -13.77
C GLY A 322 13.53 -4.35 -13.39
N ALA A 323 12.53 -4.49 -12.51
CA ALA A 323 11.76 -3.37 -11.94
C ALA A 323 12.52 -2.64 -10.82
N THR A 324 13.65 -2.01 -11.16
CA THR A 324 14.54 -1.36 -10.18
C THR A 324 14.17 0.09 -9.88
N ARG A 325 13.52 0.76 -10.82
CA ARG A 325 13.00 2.13 -10.73
C ARG A 325 11.56 2.19 -11.22
N ALA A 326 10.83 1.09 -11.07
CA ALA A 326 9.41 1.05 -11.33
C ALA A 326 8.65 1.80 -10.23
N TYR A 327 7.49 2.35 -10.58
CA TYR A 327 6.62 3.07 -9.65
C TYR A 327 5.18 2.63 -9.86
N ALA A 328 4.44 2.45 -8.77
CA ALA A 328 2.99 2.35 -8.77
C ALA A 328 2.42 3.27 -7.69
N GLY A 329 1.53 4.20 -8.05
CA GLY A 329 0.94 5.07 -7.05
C GLY A 329 -0.44 5.61 -7.35
N HIS A 330 -1.10 6.10 -6.30
CA HIS A 330 -2.44 6.69 -6.34
C HIS A 330 -3.51 5.80 -6.98
N MET A 331 -3.59 4.53 -6.57
CA MET A 331 -4.59 3.58 -7.06
C MET A 331 -5.00 2.57 -5.99
N THR A 332 -6.12 1.88 -6.20
CA THR A 332 -6.49 0.72 -5.38
C THR A 332 -6.04 -0.58 -6.07
N LEU A 333 -5.30 -1.41 -5.34
CA LEU A 333 -5.03 -2.80 -5.70
C LEU A 333 -5.96 -3.69 -4.88
N LYS A 334 -6.67 -4.60 -5.55
CA LYS A 334 -7.59 -5.53 -4.91
C LYS A 334 -7.36 -6.96 -5.39
N PHE A 335 -7.29 -7.89 -4.45
CA PHE A 335 -7.30 -9.32 -4.76
C PHE A 335 -8.52 -9.97 -4.10
N SER A 336 -9.42 -10.53 -4.90
CA SER A 336 -10.70 -11.11 -4.46
C SER A 336 -10.89 -12.49 -5.07
N PRO A 337 -10.11 -13.50 -4.64
CA PRO A 337 -10.18 -14.81 -5.25
C PRO A 337 -11.52 -15.49 -5.00
N ASP A 338 -12.00 -16.21 -6.00
CA ASP A 338 -13.23 -16.98 -5.92
C ASP A 338 -13.11 -18.07 -4.85
N ALA A 339 -13.97 -18.01 -3.82
CA ALA A 339 -13.97 -18.93 -2.69
C ALA A 339 -14.16 -20.42 -3.07
N THR A 340 -14.67 -20.70 -4.28
CA THR A 340 -14.91 -22.05 -4.79
C THR A 340 -13.74 -22.64 -5.58
N SER A 341 -12.70 -21.86 -5.85
CA SER A 341 -11.57 -22.31 -6.66
C SER A 341 -10.69 -23.28 -5.86
N THR A 342 -10.47 -24.47 -6.42
CA THR A 342 -9.63 -25.54 -5.85
C THR A 342 -8.13 -25.30 -6.05
N MET A 343 -7.77 -24.15 -6.64
CA MET A 343 -6.39 -23.75 -6.89
C MET A 343 -5.70 -23.47 -5.56
N GLN A 344 -4.47 -23.95 -5.46
CA GLN A 344 -3.57 -23.67 -4.35
C GLN A 344 -3.13 -22.20 -4.42
N HIS A 345 -3.96 -21.26 -3.96
CA HIS A 345 -3.67 -19.81 -3.93
C HIS A 345 -2.53 -19.41 -2.99
N HIS A 346 -1.71 -20.36 -2.55
CA HIS A 346 -0.64 -20.15 -1.59
C HIS A 346 0.52 -19.30 -2.14
N LYS A 347 0.47 -18.93 -3.42
CA LYS A 347 1.52 -18.19 -4.14
C LYS A 347 1.03 -16.91 -4.82
N HIS A 348 -0.22 -16.49 -4.59
CA HIS A 348 -0.76 -15.28 -5.22
C HIS A 348 -1.12 -14.24 -4.16
N TYR A 349 -0.83 -12.98 -4.46
CA TYR A 349 -0.93 -11.86 -3.55
C TYR A 349 -1.60 -10.68 -4.23
N CYS A 350 -2.08 -9.69 -3.47
CA CYS A 350 -2.54 -8.47 -4.12
C CYS A 350 -1.37 -7.71 -4.74
N LEU A 351 -0.28 -7.57 -3.99
CA LEU A 351 0.96 -7.01 -4.47
C LEU A 351 2.11 -7.98 -4.19
N GLU A 352 2.89 -8.31 -5.21
CA GLU A 352 4.05 -9.18 -5.12
C GLU A 352 5.30 -8.45 -5.58
N VAL A 353 6.38 -8.54 -4.80
CA VAL A 353 7.71 -8.01 -5.13
C VAL A 353 8.69 -9.18 -5.03
N SER A 354 9.24 -9.57 -6.18
CA SER A 354 10.17 -10.70 -6.28
C SER A 354 11.60 -10.31 -5.93
N ASP A 355 12.52 -11.26 -6.08
CA ASP A 355 13.95 -11.05 -5.93
C ASP A 355 14.49 -10.03 -6.95
N ASN A 356 15.59 -9.37 -6.58
CA ASN A 356 16.35 -8.44 -7.42
C ASN A 356 15.55 -7.26 -8.02
N CYS A 357 14.46 -6.84 -7.37
CA CYS A 357 13.71 -5.64 -7.76
C CYS A 357 13.52 -4.66 -6.59
N SER A 358 13.34 -3.38 -6.91
CA SER A 358 13.25 -2.29 -5.93
C SER A 358 12.21 -1.23 -6.33
N PRO A 359 10.95 -1.65 -6.56
CA PRO A 359 9.89 -0.73 -6.98
C PRO A 359 9.55 0.26 -5.85
N THR A 360 8.98 1.41 -6.23
CA THR A 360 8.34 2.34 -5.30
C THR A 360 6.83 2.20 -5.40
N VAL A 361 6.17 1.95 -4.27
CA VAL A 361 4.70 1.93 -4.15
C VAL A 361 4.28 3.05 -3.21
N ASP A 362 3.45 3.97 -3.70
CA ASP A 362 3.18 5.24 -3.02
C ASP A 362 1.69 5.63 -3.09
N HIS A 363 1.07 5.98 -1.96
CA HIS A 363 -0.35 6.38 -1.91
C HIS A 363 -1.31 5.35 -2.53
N CYS A 364 -1.00 4.06 -2.39
CA CYS A 364 -1.87 2.97 -2.84
C CYS A 364 -2.75 2.46 -1.71
N VAL A 365 -3.95 2.02 -2.07
CA VAL A 365 -4.84 1.28 -1.17
C VAL A 365 -4.79 -0.19 -1.56
N ILE A 366 -4.43 -1.07 -0.64
CA ILE A 366 -4.18 -2.49 -0.94
C ILE A 366 -5.10 -3.36 -0.08
N ARG A 367 -5.98 -4.12 -0.72
CA ARG A 367 -6.97 -4.97 -0.05
C ARG A 367 -6.98 -6.39 -0.61
N SER A 368 -7.13 -7.38 0.26
CA SER A 368 -7.18 -8.79 -0.15
C SER A 368 -8.26 -9.57 0.61
N ALA A 369 -9.24 -10.11 -0.12
CA ALA A 369 -10.22 -11.04 0.45
C ALA A 369 -9.70 -12.49 0.52
N SER A 370 -8.44 -12.73 0.12
CA SER A 370 -7.84 -14.06 0.21
C SER A 370 -7.63 -14.47 1.67
N VAL A 371 -8.12 -15.65 2.01
CA VAL A 371 -7.89 -16.30 3.32
C VAL A 371 -6.55 -17.06 3.38
N VAL A 372 -5.76 -17.02 2.30
CA VAL A 372 -4.42 -17.65 2.21
C VAL A 372 -3.41 -16.64 1.67
N GLY A 373 -2.16 -16.73 2.12
CA GLY A 373 -1.08 -15.85 1.65
C GLY A 373 -1.03 -14.54 2.42
N ALA A 374 -0.86 -13.43 1.72
CA ALA A 374 -0.82 -12.08 2.27
C ALA A 374 -1.41 -11.08 1.28
N ALA A 375 -1.70 -9.85 1.70
CA ALA A 375 -2.07 -8.79 0.77
C ALA A 375 -0.83 -8.30 0.01
N VAL A 376 0.26 -8.01 0.72
CA VAL A 376 1.57 -7.65 0.14
C VAL A 376 2.59 -8.72 0.50
N CYS A 377 3.29 -9.25 -0.50
CA CYS A 377 4.42 -10.17 -0.31
C CYS A 377 5.68 -9.59 -0.93
N VAL A 378 6.76 -9.54 -0.14
CA VAL A 378 8.10 -9.15 -0.58
C VAL A 378 9.02 -10.31 -0.25
N SER A 379 9.58 -10.95 -1.28
CA SER A 379 10.33 -12.19 -1.11
C SER A 379 11.55 -12.26 -2.00
N GLY A 380 12.64 -12.80 -1.45
CA GLY A 380 13.84 -13.14 -2.21
C GLY A 380 14.99 -12.17 -2.02
N ALA A 381 16.20 -12.64 -2.32
CA ALA A 381 17.41 -11.86 -2.18
C ALA A 381 17.40 -10.66 -3.14
N GLY A 382 17.82 -9.50 -2.67
CA GLY A 382 17.84 -8.28 -3.48
C GLY A 382 16.47 -7.61 -3.65
N ALA A 383 15.37 -8.20 -3.17
CA ALA A 383 14.08 -7.53 -3.07
C ALA A 383 14.19 -6.36 -2.08
N ASN A 384 14.08 -5.12 -2.56
CA ASN A 384 14.28 -3.91 -1.76
C ASN A 384 13.31 -2.78 -2.15
N PRO A 385 11.99 -2.98 -1.98
CA PRO A 385 11.00 -1.98 -2.36
C PRO A 385 11.00 -0.78 -1.40
N VAL A 386 10.43 0.33 -1.89
CA VAL A 386 10.01 1.45 -1.04
C VAL A 386 8.48 1.48 -1.05
N ILE A 387 7.85 1.14 0.07
CA ILE A 387 6.39 1.20 0.23
C ILE A 387 6.06 2.31 1.23
N LYS A 388 5.38 3.36 0.77
CA LYS A 388 5.09 4.54 1.60
C LYS A 388 3.71 5.12 1.38
N HIS A 389 3.15 5.75 2.42
CA HIS A 389 1.82 6.36 2.39
C HIS A 389 0.70 5.42 1.91
N CYS A 390 0.88 4.11 2.05
CA CYS A 390 -0.09 3.13 1.60
C CYS A 390 -1.05 2.74 2.73
N ASP A 391 -2.28 2.41 2.36
CA ASP A 391 -3.31 1.83 3.24
C ASP A 391 -3.45 0.33 2.95
N ILE A 392 -2.87 -0.51 3.81
CA ILE A 392 -2.93 -1.98 3.72
C ILE A 392 -3.97 -2.48 4.73
N SER A 393 -5.23 -2.47 4.31
CA SER A 393 -6.36 -2.68 5.22
C SER A 393 -7.34 -3.74 4.77
N ASP A 394 -8.16 -4.18 5.74
CA ASP A 394 -9.33 -5.03 5.49
C ASP A 394 -8.97 -6.32 4.73
N CYS A 395 -7.84 -6.92 5.09
CA CYS A 395 -7.37 -8.16 4.47
C CYS A 395 -7.76 -9.39 5.30
N GLU A 396 -8.22 -10.46 4.65
CA GLU A 396 -8.63 -11.71 5.30
C GLU A 396 -7.46 -12.64 5.66
N ASN A 397 -6.22 -12.16 5.52
CA ASN A 397 -5.00 -12.81 5.98
C ASN A 397 -3.99 -11.76 6.49
N VAL A 398 -2.69 -11.99 6.33
CA VAL A 398 -1.61 -11.07 6.71
C VAL A 398 -1.62 -9.84 5.81
N GLY A 399 -1.42 -8.66 6.39
CA GLY A 399 -1.30 -7.41 5.63
C GLY A 399 -0.02 -7.39 4.78
N LEU A 400 1.13 -7.34 5.45
CA LEU A 400 2.45 -7.28 4.81
C LEU A 400 3.33 -8.45 5.24
N TYR A 401 3.87 -9.19 4.26
CA TYR A 401 4.74 -10.33 4.49
C TYR A 401 6.10 -10.14 3.83
N VAL A 402 7.17 -10.07 4.63
CA VAL A 402 8.56 -9.93 4.17
C VAL A 402 9.34 -11.21 4.52
N THR A 403 9.91 -11.87 3.51
CA THR A 403 10.52 -13.21 3.67
C THR A 403 11.76 -13.41 2.78
N ASP A 404 12.50 -14.48 3.07
CA ASP A 404 13.56 -15.02 2.21
C ASP A 404 14.63 -13.99 1.84
N TYR A 405 15.27 -13.42 2.87
CA TYR A 405 16.32 -12.39 2.76
C TYR A 405 15.86 -11.04 2.16
N ALA A 406 14.57 -10.85 1.91
CA ALA A 406 14.04 -9.59 1.44
C ALA A 406 14.31 -8.44 2.42
N GLN A 407 14.49 -7.26 1.84
CA GLN A 407 14.72 -6.00 2.53
C GLN A 407 13.57 -5.03 2.19
N GLY A 408 13.87 -3.75 2.08
CA GLY A 408 12.91 -2.71 1.76
C GLY A 408 12.74 -1.67 2.87
N ALA A 409 12.23 -0.52 2.48
CA ALA A 409 11.84 0.56 3.37
C ALA A 409 10.32 0.76 3.34
N TYR A 410 9.70 0.69 4.51
CA TYR A 410 8.26 0.75 4.70
C TYR A 410 7.96 1.92 5.63
N GLN A 411 7.43 3.01 5.09
CA GLN A 411 7.35 4.29 5.81
C GLN A 411 5.98 4.93 5.75
N ASP A 412 5.50 5.46 6.87
CA ASP A 412 4.28 6.28 6.90
C ASP A 412 3.05 5.53 6.33
N ASN A 413 2.99 4.20 6.54
CA ASN A 413 1.88 3.36 6.07
C ASN A 413 0.86 3.11 7.18
N GLU A 414 -0.39 2.95 6.77
CA GLU A 414 -1.52 2.50 7.58
C GLU A 414 -1.72 0.99 7.35
N ILE A 415 -1.65 0.17 8.40
CA ILE A 415 -1.80 -1.28 8.31
C ILE A 415 -2.83 -1.73 9.34
N SER A 416 -4.06 -1.98 8.90
CA SER A 416 -5.16 -2.17 9.84
C SER A 416 -6.27 -3.12 9.44
N ARG A 417 -7.00 -3.62 10.43
CA ARG A 417 -8.18 -4.50 10.24
C ARG A 417 -7.86 -5.79 9.47
N ASN A 418 -6.62 -6.26 9.53
CA ASN A 418 -6.19 -7.51 8.93
C ASN A 418 -6.56 -8.70 9.85
N ALA A 419 -6.93 -9.84 9.24
CA ALA A 419 -7.47 -10.99 9.98
C ALA A 419 -6.40 -11.79 10.72
N LEU A 420 -5.19 -11.87 10.16
CA LEU A 420 -3.99 -12.36 10.84
C LEU A 420 -3.09 -11.18 11.22
N ALA A 421 -1.78 -11.39 11.28
CA ALA A 421 -0.89 -10.32 11.70
C ALA A 421 -0.87 -9.15 10.71
N GLY A 422 -0.65 -7.94 11.24
CA GLY A 422 -0.41 -6.77 10.39
C GLY A 422 0.85 -6.96 9.52
N ILE A 423 1.95 -7.37 10.15
CA ILE A 423 3.24 -7.58 9.50
C ILE A 423 3.86 -8.93 9.91
N TRP A 424 4.33 -9.71 8.93
CA TRP A 424 5.20 -10.86 9.13
C TRP A 424 6.60 -10.59 8.60
N VAL A 425 7.62 -10.95 9.38
CA VAL A 425 9.03 -10.95 8.95
C VAL A 425 9.64 -12.29 9.29
N LYS A 426 10.13 -13.01 8.27
CA LYS A 426 10.76 -14.32 8.50
C LYS A 426 11.88 -14.67 7.54
N ASN A 427 12.51 -15.83 7.72
CA ASN A 427 13.53 -16.37 6.81
C ASN A 427 14.63 -15.36 6.51
N PHE A 428 15.24 -14.82 7.57
CA PHE A 428 16.34 -13.84 7.48
C PHE A 428 15.99 -12.52 6.76
N ALA A 429 14.72 -12.24 6.49
CA ALA A 429 14.28 -10.94 6.01
C ALA A 429 14.67 -9.82 7.00
N ASN A 430 15.02 -8.65 6.46
CA ASN A 430 15.53 -7.53 7.25
C ASN A 430 14.97 -6.19 6.75
N PRO A 431 13.66 -5.93 6.96
CA PRO A 431 13.02 -4.69 6.54
C PRO A 431 13.36 -3.51 7.45
N ILE A 432 13.26 -2.29 6.91
CA ILE A 432 13.31 -1.04 7.68
C ILE A 432 11.90 -0.45 7.74
N MET A 433 11.32 -0.39 8.93
CA MET A 433 9.93 0.00 9.18
C MET A 433 9.89 1.27 10.02
N ARG A 434 9.41 2.39 9.45
CA ARG A 434 9.43 3.70 10.10
C ARG A 434 8.08 4.39 10.10
N ARG A 435 7.65 4.92 11.25
CA ARG A 435 6.44 5.77 11.35
C ARG A 435 5.18 5.13 10.76
N ASN A 436 5.08 3.79 10.81
CA ASN A 436 3.88 3.10 10.38
C ASN A 436 2.89 3.01 11.53
N HIS A 437 1.60 2.94 11.19
CA HIS A 437 0.50 2.75 12.12
C HIS A 437 -0.07 1.35 11.94
N ILE A 438 0.11 0.48 12.94
CA ILE A 438 -0.30 -0.93 12.87
C ILE A 438 -1.37 -1.20 13.93
N HIS A 439 -2.63 -1.27 13.52
CA HIS A 439 -3.70 -1.30 14.50
C HIS A 439 -4.97 -2.04 14.12
N HIS A 440 -5.80 -2.32 15.14
CA HIS A 440 -7.12 -2.92 14.97
C HIS A 440 -7.09 -4.26 14.19
N GLY A 441 -5.95 -4.95 14.18
CA GLY A 441 -5.82 -6.30 13.64
C GLY A 441 -6.49 -7.34 14.54
N ARG A 442 -6.99 -8.43 13.94
CA ARG A 442 -7.64 -9.53 14.68
C ARG A 442 -6.63 -10.54 15.26
N ASP A 443 -5.34 -10.28 15.09
CA ASP A 443 -4.21 -11.08 15.60
C ASP A 443 -3.09 -10.16 16.15
N VAL A 444 -1.83 -10.56 16.04
CA VAL A 444 -0.63 -9.80 16.42
C VAL A 444 -0.42 -8.58 15.50
N GLY A 445 0.10 -7.46 16.03
CA GLY A 445 0.51 -6.33 15.19
C GLY A 445 1.66 -6.69 14.25
N ILE A 446 2.82 -6.98 14.83
CA ILE A 446 4.05 -7.38 14.11
C ILE A 446 4.55 -8.72 14.64
N PHE A 447 4.82 -9.67 13.75
CA PHE A 447 5.36 -10.98 14.11
C PHE A 447 6.66 -11.28 13.36
N THR A 448 7.74 -11.45 14.12
CA THR A 448 9.06 -11.83 13.59
C THR A 448 9.42 -13.26 14.02
N PHE A 449 9.79 -14.12 13.06
CA PHE A 449 10.05 -15.53 13.34
C PHE A 449 11.03 -16.16 12.34
N GLU A 450 11.50 -17.38 12.60
CA GLU A 450 12.41 -18.13 11.71
C GLU A 450 13.65 -17.29 11.30
N ASN A 451 14.38 -16.78 12.29
CA ASN A 451 15.53 -15.89 12.12
C ASN A 451 15.23 -14.56 11.39
N GLY A 452 13.96 -14.14 11.35
CA GLY A 452 13.58 -12.80 10.89
C GLY A 452 14.31 -11.71 11.70
N LEU A 453 14.74 -10.67 10.99
CA LEU A 453 15.41 -9.50 11.54
C LEU A 453 14.45 -8.29 11.40
N GLY A 454 15.01 -7.12 11.11
CA GLY A 454 14.26 -5.89 10.88
C GLY A 454 14.63 -4.80 11.87
N TYR A 455 14.56 -3.56 11.39
CA TYR A 455 14.72 -2.35 12.18
C TYR A 455 13.40 -1.58 12.20
N PHE A 456 12.79 -1.48 13.38
CA PHE A 456 11.49 -0.84 13.59
C PHE A 456 11.70 0.43 14.41
N GLU A 457 11.37 1.58 13.83
CA GLU A 457 11.61 2.88 14.44
C GLU A 457 10.37 3.76 14.40
N ALA A 458 10.01 4.33 15.56
CA ALA A 458 8.90 5.28 15.67
C ALA A 458 7.56 4.78 15.11
N ASN A 459 7.29 3.47 15.19
CA ASN A 459 5.99 2.91 14.78
C ASN A 459 5.00 2.97 15.95
N ASP A 460 3.73 3.19 15.63
CA ASP A 460 2.62 3.13 16.59
C ASP A 460 1.84 1.83 16.38
N ILE A 461 1.78 0.98 17.41
CA ILE A 461 1.25 -0.38 17.35
C ILE A 461 0.19 -0.56 18.44
N HIS A 462 -1.08 -0.61 18.06
CA HIS A 462 -2.15 -0.61 19.06
C HIS A 462 -3.47 -1.26 18.69
N ASN A 463 -4.34 -1.49 19.69
CA ASN A 463 -5.68 -2.06 19.51
C ASN A 463 -5.70 -3.40 18.73
N ASN A 464 -4.57 -4.12 18.69
CA ASN A 464 -4.48 -5.45 18.10
C ASN A 464 -5.03 -6.48 19.10
N ARG A 465 -5.68 -7.53 18.59
CA ARG A 465 -6.34 -8.54 19.42
C ARG A 465 -5.34 -9.40 20.20
N ILE A 466 -4.15 -9.62 19.66
CA ILE A 466 -3.10 -10.37 20.36
C ILE A 466 -2.01 -9.39 20.79
N ALA A 467 -0.74 -9.74 20.62
CA ALA A 467 0.37 -8.91 21.07
C ALA A 467 0.60 -7.78 20.09
N GLY A 468 1.15 -6.66 20.57
CA GLY A 468 1.63 -5.62 19.66
C GLY A 468 2.79 -6.14 18.82
N PHE A 469 3.76 -6.79 19.49
CA PHE A 469 4.96 -7.33 18.85
C PHE A 469 5.25 -8.75 19.34
N GLU A 470 5.36 -9.71 18.44
CA GLU A 470 5.74 -11.09 18.75
C GLU A 470 7.09 -11.46 18.10
N VAL A 471 7.92 -12.19 18.85
CA VAL A 471 9.24 -12.65 18.40
C VAL A 471 9.42 -14.12 18.77
N LYS A 472 9.76 -14.97 17.80
CA LYS A 472 10.05 -16.39 18.06
C LYS A 472 11.10 -17.02 17.16
N ALA A 473 11.49 -18.26 17.46
CA ALA A 473 12.31 -19.12 16.60
C ALA A 473 13.59 -18.43 16.09
N GLY A 474 14.39 -17.89 17.02
CA GLY A 474 15.68 -17.25 16.72
C GLY A 474 15.60 -15.87 16.08
N ALA A 475 14.40 -15.33 15.83
CA ALA A 475 14.25 -13.97 15.31
C ALA A 475 14.85 -12.91 16.26
N ASN A 476 15.44 -11.87 15.67
CA ASN A 476 16.21 -10.86 16.40
C ASN A 476 15.97 -9.44 15.82
N PRO A 477 14.76 -8.90 15.92
CA PRO A 477 14.46 -7.54 15.47
C PRO A 477 15.10 -6.49 16.39
N THR A 478 15.34 -5.30 15.86
CA THR A 478 15.70 -4.11 16.64
C THR A 478 14.53 -3.14 16.61
N VAL A 479 13.94 -2.85 17.77
CA VAL A 479 12.73 -2.04 17.94
C VAL A 479 13.05 -0.84 18.82
N VAL A 480 12.96 0.35 18.25
CA VAL A 480 13.43 1.60 18.87
C VAL A 480 12.39 2.70 18.76
N HIS A 481 12.15 3.45 19.84
CA HIS A 481 11.25 4.61 19.84
C HIS A 481 9.80 4.31 19.38
N CYS A 482 9.37 3.06 19.43
CA CYS A 482 7.99 2.68 19.10
C CYS A 482 7.05 2.90 20.30
N GLU A 483 5.76 3.09 20.00
CA GLU A 483 4.67 3.07 20.97
C GLU A 483 3.88 1.77 20.79
N ILE A 484 3.77 0.96 21.85
CA ILE A 484 3.10 -0.34 21.82
C ILE A 484 2.03 -0.37 22.91
N HIS A 485 0.77 -0.17 22.52
CA HIS A 485 -0.25 0.14 23.50
C HIS A 485 -1.65 -0.40 23.21
N HIS A 486 -2.49 -0.44 24.26
CA HIS A 486 -3.91 -0.79 24.13
C HIS A 486 -4.17 -2.15 23.40
N GLY A 487 -3.20 -3.07 23.41
CA GLY A 487 -3.38 -4.44 22.93
C GLY A 487 -4.21 -5.26 23.91
N GLN A 488 -4.98 -6.23 23.39
CA GLN A 488 -5.84 -7.07 24.25
C GLN A 488 -5.07 -8.19 24.96
N THR A 489 -3.80 -8.43 24.60
CA THR A 489 -2.88 -9.31 25.35
C THR A 489 -1.64 -8.54 25.81
N GLY A 490 -0.42 -9.11 25.66
CA GLY A 490 0.82 -8.48 26.08
C GLY A 490 1.32 -7.47 25.04
N GLY A 491 2.09 -6.46 25.46
CA GLY A 491 2.68 -5.50 24.51
C GLY A 491 3.69 -6.18 23.59
N ILE A 492 4.72 -6.76 24.20
CA ILE A 492 5.77 -7.54 23.54
C ILE A 492 5.73 -8.98 24.04
N TYR A 493 5.76 -9.95 23.13
CA TYR A 493 5.79 -11.37 23.44
C TYR A 493 6.98 -12.07 22.77
N VAL A 494 7.95 -12.53 23.57
CA VAL A 494 9.16 -13.22 23.09
C VAL A 494 9.14 -14.66 23.59
N HIS A 495 9.15 -15.63 22.67
CA HIS A 495 9.10 -17.05 23.01
C HIS A 495 9.87 -17.94 22.02
N GLU A 496 9.93 -19.24 22.26
CA GLU A 496 10.62 -20.26 21.45
C GLU A 496 12.02 -19.84 21.00
N SER A 497 12.91 -19.53 21.95
CA SER A 497 14.28 -19.05 21.67
C SER A 497 14.35 -17.75 20.84
N GLY A 498 13.27 -16.97 20.82
CA GLY A 498 13.25 -15.61 20.28
C GLY A 498 14.25 -14.71 21.00
N LEU A 499 14.84 -13.80 20.24
CA LEU A 499 15.75 -12.77 20.70
C LEU A 499 15.05 -11.41 20.57
N GLY A 500 15.77 -10.38 20.16
CA GLY A 500 15.25 -9.04 19.93
C GLY A 500 15.82 -8.01 20.88
N GLN A 501 15.91 -6.78 20.38
CA GLN A 501 16.37 -5.62 21.11
C GLN A 501 15.24 -4.59 21.14
N PHE A 502 14.69 -4.35 22.33
CA PHE A 502 13.63 -3.37 22.55
C PHE A 502 14.22 -2.22 23.36
N ILE A 503 14.45 -1.10 22.69
CA ILE A 503 15.25 0.01 23.19
C ILE A 503 14.45 1.31 23.14
N ASP A 504 14.40 2.09 24.22
CA ASP A 504 13.80 3.44 24.20
C ASP A 504 12.33 3.48 23.69
N ASN A 505 11.54 2.43 23.97
CA ASN A 505 10.12 2.33 23.57
C ASN A 505 9.18 2.71 24.72
N LYS A 506 7.94 3.03 24.38
CA LYS A 506 6.82 3.20 25.31
C LYS A 506 5.86 2.02 25.16
N ILE A 507 5.63 1.28 26.24
CA ILE A 507 4.80 0.07 26.27
C ILE A 507 3.76 0.23 27.37
N HIS A 508 2.50 0.46 27.02
CA HIS A 508 1.51 0.82 28.04
C HIS A 508 0.07 0.49 27.72
N SER A 509 -0.79 0.55 28.75
CA SER A 509 -2.23 0.34 28.61
C SER A 509 -2.61 -1.00 27.97
N ASN A 510 -1.70 -1.98 27.95
CA ASN A 510 -1.97 -3.32 27.45
C ASN A 510 -2.79 -4.09 28.50
N ASN A 511 -3.65 -4.99 28.04
CA ASN A 511 -4.54 -5.72 28.92
C ASN A 511 -3.82 -6.85 29.69
N PHE A 512 -2.70 -7.37 29.16
CA PHE A 512 -1.78 -8.22 29.92
C PHE A 512 -0.46 -7.50 30.20
N ALA A 513 0.63 -8.24 30.45
CA ALA A 513 1.88 -7.59 30.84
C ALA A 513 2.46 -6.78 29.69
N GLY A 514 3.23 -5.75 30.01
CA GLY A 514 3.93 -4.97 28.98
C GLY A 514 4.87 -5.85 28.15
N VAL A 515 5.67 -6.69 28.81
CA VAL A 515 6.62 -7.61 28.15
C VAL A 515 6.48 -9.02 28.71
N TRP A 516 6.39 -10.01 27.83
CA TRP A 516 6.38 -11.44 28.12
C TRP A 516 7.61 -12.12 27.53
N ILE A 517 8.33 -12.88 28.35
CA ILE A 517 9.52 -13.63 27.94
C ILE A 517 9.38 -15.07 28.43
N THR A 518 9.43 -16.04 27.52
CA THR A 518 9.28 -17.46 27.85
C THR A 518 10.08 -18.38 26.93
N SER A 519 10.08 -19.68 27.22
CA SER A 519 10.52 -20.74 26.30
C SER A 519 11.97 -20.54 25.84
N ASN A 520 12.87 -20.35 26.80
CA ASN A 520 14.30 -20.14 26.58
C ASN A 520 14.67 -18.87 25.77
N SER A 521 13.74 -17.92 25.60
CA SER A 521 14.01 -16.64 24.96
C SER A 521 14.94 -15.74 25.75
N ASN A 522 15.70 -14.90 25.05
CA ASN A 522 16.75 -14.07 25.64
C ASN A 522 16.82 -12.66 24.99
N PRO A 523 15.75 -11.84 25.10
CA PRO A 523 15.74 -10.49 24.54
C PRO A 523 16.50 -9.49 25.40
N THR A 524 16.84 -8.34 24.82
CA THR A 524 17.31 -7.15 25.56
C THR A 524 16.17 -6.14 25.65
N ILE A 525 15.75 -5.81 26.87
CA ILE A 525 14.73 -4.79 27.18
C ILE A 525 15.44 -3.66 27.89
N ARG A 526 15.68 -2.55 27.19
CA ARG A 526 16.53 -1.47 27.67
C ARG A 526 15.93 -0.07 27.51
N ARG A 527 16.01 0.76 28.55
CA ARG A 527 15.55 2.17 28.52
C ARG A 527 14.09 2.36 28.08
N ASN A 528 13.23 1.36 28.27
CA ASN A 528 11.82 1.48 27.93
C ASN A 528 11.01 2.10 29.08
N GLU A 529 9.91 2.76 28.73
CA GLU A 529 8.84 3.11 29.65
C GLU A 529 7.74 2.05 29.59
N ILE A 530 7.53 1.30 30.69
CA ILE A 530 6.57 0.19 30.73
C ILE A 530 5.53 0.47 31.80
N TYR A 531 4.32 0.87 31.40
CA TYR A 531 3.39 1.45 32.37
C TYR A 531 1.91 1.24 32.14
N ASN A 532 1.11 1.41 33.20
CA ASN A 532 -0.35 1.34 33.17
C ASN A 532 -0.92 0.06 32.52
N GLY A 533 -0.18 -1.06 32.56
CA GLY A 533 -0.68 -2.36 32.13
C GLY A 533 -1.60 -2.98 33.18
N HIS A 534 -2.55 -3.79 32.74
CA HIS A 534 -3.52 -4.45 33.63
C HIS A 534 -2.95 -5.74 34.29
N GLN A 535 -1.69 -6.09 33.99
CA GLN A 535 -0.93 -7.13 34.69
C GLN A 535 0.44 -6.60 35.16
N GLY A 536 1.49 -7.42 35.10
CA GLY A 536 2.85 -7.01 35.48
C GLY A 536 3.50 -6.14 34.40
N GLY A 537 4.58 -5.44 34.74
CA GLY A 537 5.35 -4.71 33.72
C GLY A 537 6.09 -5.67 32.80
N VAL A 538 7.00 -6.45 33.37
CA VAL A 538 7.78 -7.50 32.69
C VAL A 538 7.53 -8.84 33.36
N TYR A 539 7.15 -9.84 32.57
CA TYR A 539 6.85 -11.18 33.06
C TYR A 539 7.69 -12.23 32.35
N ILE A 540 8.48 -12.95 33.13
CA ILE A 540 9.50 -13.89 32.68
C ILE A 540 9.20 -15.26 33.28
N PHE A 541 8.98 -16.26 32.44
CA PHE A 541 8.61 -17.61 32.87
C PHE A 541 9.15 -18.67 31.90
N GLY A 542 8.94 -19.95 32.18
CA GLY A 542 9.27 -21.06 31.28
C GLY A 542 10.73 -21.05 30.79
N GLU A 543 11.69 -20.96 31.71
CA GLU A 543 13.13 -20.88 31.38
C GLU A 543 13.53 -19.63 30.57
N GLY A 544 12.66 -18.61 30.52
CA GLY A 544 12.97 -17.31 29.93
C GLY A 544 14.18 -16.63 30.61
N ARG A 545 14.95 -15.91 29.80
CA ARG A 545 16.14 -15.14 30.21
C ARG A 545 15.97 -13.68 29.76
N GLY A 546 17.07 -13.01 29.46
CA GLY A 546 17.06 -11.66 28.93
C GLY A 546 17.78 -10.67 29.84
N LEU A 547 18.16 -9.54 29.25
CA LEU A 547 18.72 -8.39 29.94
C LEU A 547 17.64 -7.32 30.07
N ILE A 548 17.23 -7.04 31.31
CA ILE A 548 16.24 -6.01 31.64
C ILE A 548 16.98 -4.89 32.35
N GLU A 549 17.31 -3.81 31.62
CA GLU A 549 18.12 -2.73 32.19
C GLU A 549 17.67 -1.31 31.87
N HIS A 550 17.89 -0.39 32.81
CA HIS A 550 17.59 1.04 32.62
C HIS A 550 16.13 1.36 32.29
N ASN A 551 15.18 0.44 32.53
CA ASN A 551 13.77 0.67 32.24
C ASN A 551 13.09 1.44 33.37
N ASN A 552 12.06 2.22 33.01
CA ASN A 552 11.16 2.86 33.94
C ASN A 552 9.81 2.12 33.93
N ILE A 553 9.52 1.36 34.99
CA ILE A 553 8.38 0.44 35.08
C ILE A 553 7.41 0.91 36.15
N TYR A 554 6.19 1.29 35.77
CA TYR A 554 5.29 1.96 36.73
C TYR A 554 3.79 1.85 36.47
N GLY A 555 2.97 2.06 37.49
CA GLY A 555 1.50 2.11 37.32
C GLY A 555 0.85 0.79 36.92
N ASN A 556 1.60 -0.32 36.89
CA ASN A 556 1.10 -1.64 36.51
C ASN A 556 0.28 -2.26 37.66
N ALA A 557 -0.78 -2.99 37.31
CA ALA A 557 -1.72 -3.56 38.27
C ALA A 557 -1.14 -4.73 39.09
N LEU A 558 -0.15 -5.44 38.56
CA LEU A 558 0.59 -6.48 39.29
C LEU A 558 2.04 -6.05 39.53
N ALA A 559 2.91 -7.02 39.84
CA ALA A 559 4.30 -6.72 40.14
C ALA A 559 5.03 -6.13 38.93
N GLY A 560 5.94 -5.19 39.20
CA GLY A 560 6.71 -4.51 38.15
C GLY A 560 7.48 -5.50 37.30
N ILE A 561 8.24 -6.39 37.94
CA ILE A 561 8.93 -7.51 37.30
C ILE A 561 8.55 -8.81 38.01
N GLN A 562 8.21 -9.84 37.25
CA GLN A 562 7.88 -11.18 37.75
C GLN A 562 8.77 -12.23 37.10
N ILE A 563 9.42 -13.08 37.91
CA ILE A 563 10.34 -14.14 37.45
C ILE A 563 9.88 -15.50 38.00
N ARG A 564 9.61 -16.46 37.11
CA ARG A 564 8.99 -17.75 37.43
C ARG A 564 9.62 -18.92 36.71
N THR A 565 9.27 -20.14 37.12
CA THR A 565 9.45 -21.38 36.36
C THR A 565 10.86 -21.55 35.81
N ASN A 566 11.84 -21.58 36.72
CA ASN A 566 13.27 -21.73 36.40
C ASN A 566 13.86 -20.68 35.44
N SER A 567 13.19 -19.54 35.25
CA SER A 567 13.75 -18.39 34.51
C SER A 567 14.95 -17.78 35.22
N ASP A 568 15.89 -17.23 34.46
CA ASP A 568 17.17 -16.71 34.96
C ASP A 568 17.60 -15.45 34.18
N PRO A 569 16.92 -14.31 34.37
CA PRO A 569 17.24 -13.05 33.71
C PRO A 569 18.31 -12.23 34.46
N ILE A 570 18.89 -11.25 33.78
CA ILE A 570 19.68 -10.18 34.42
C ILE A 570 18.78 -8.95 34.52
N VAL A 571 18.56 -8.46 35.74
CA VAL A 571 17.70 -7.30 36.03
C VAL A 571 18.52 -6.25 36.77
N ARG A 572 18.83 -5.13 36.10
CA ARG A 572 19.68 -4.09 36.70
C ARG A 572 19.35 -2.66 36.31
N HIS A 573 19.67 -1.70 37.18
CA HIS A 573 19.48 -0.26 36.89
C HIS A 573 18.04 0.13 36.50
N ASN A 574 17.02 -0.64 36.86
CA ASN A 574 15.63 -0.30 36.56
C ASN A 574 15.03 0.56 37.67
N LYS A 575 14.13 1.47 37.29
CA LYS A 575 13.26 2.21 38.21
C LYS A 575 11.89 1.54 38.23
N ILE A 576 11.48 1.01 39.37
CA ILE A 576 10.22 0.28 39.53
C ILE A 576 9.41 0.96 40.62
N HIS A 577 8.28 1.55 40.26
CA HIS A 577 7.53 2.38 41.20
C HIS A 577 6.04 2.50 40.89
N HIS A 578 5.24 2.97 41.85
CA HIS A 578 3.80 3.22 41.64
C HIS A 578 3.02 1.98 41.13
N GLY A 579 3.53 0.77 41.35
CA GLY A 579 2.80 -0.47 41.07
C GLY A 579 1.81 -0.81 42.20
N GLN A 580 0.75 -1.57 41.88
CA GLN A 580 -0.26 -1.97 42.87
C GLN A 580 0.15 -3.24 43.65
N HIS A 581 1.25 -3.89 43.26
CA HIS A 581 1.80 -5.07 43.94
C HIS A 581 3.32 -4.91 44.18
N GLY A 582 4.04 -6.02 44.42
CA GLY A 582 5.47 -6.00 44.74
C GLY A 582 6.31 -5.46 43.56
N GLY A 583 7.43 -4.80 43.83
CA GLY A 583 8.29 -4.28 42.75
C GLY A 583 8.87 -5.38 41.88
N ILE A 584 9.62 -6.30 42.50
CA ILE A 584 10.19 -7.50 41.85
C ILE A 584 9.71 -8.73 42.63
N TYR A 585 9.12 -9.69 41.93
CA TYR A 585 8.57 -10.91 42.52
C TYR A 585 9.16 -12.16 41.87
N VAL A 586 9.87 -12.97 42.66
CA VAL A 586 10.57 -14.18 42.21
C VAL A 586 9.96 -15.40 42.89
N HIS A 587 9.48 -16.37 42.12
CA HIS A 587 8.94 -17.62 42.67
C HIS A 587 9.03 -18.79 41.69
N GLU A 588 8.52 -19.97 42.06
CA GLU A 588 8.52 -21.17 41.19
C GLU A 588 9.91 -21.52 40.63
N LYS A 589 10.91 -21.47 41.50
CA LYS A 589 12.33 -21.70 41.16
C LYS A 589 12.91 -20.67 40.17
N GLY A 590 12.26 -19.52 39.98
CA GLY A 590 12.89 -18.38 39.31
C GLY A 590 14.20 -18.01 40.00
N GLN A 591 15.16 -17.62 39.17
CA GLN A 591 16.53 -17.21 39.51
C GLN A 591 16.79 -15.85 38.84
N GLY A 592 18.06 -15.45 38.72
CA GLY A 592 18.46 -14.21 38.08
C GLY A 592 19.43 -13.39 38.91
N LEU A 593 20.24 -12.60 38.21
CA LEU A 593 21.05 -11.54 38.83
C LEU A 593 20.21 -10.28 38.94
N ILE A 594 19.92 -9.84 40.18
CA ILE A 594 19.12 -8.65 40.45
C ILE A 594 19.99 -7.67 41.24
N GLU A 595 20.47 -6.62 40.57
CA GLU A 595 21.42 -5.66 41.15
C GLU A 595 21.06 -4.22 40.78
N GLU A 596 21.38 -3.26 41.65
CA GLU A 596 21.30 -1.83 41.33
C GLU A 596 19.93 -1.34 40.81
N ASN A 597 18.82 -1.93 41.26
CA ASN A 597 17.46 -1.49 40.90
C ASN A 597 16.89 -0.55 41.98
N GLU A 598 16.21 0.50 41.53
CA GLU A 598 15.48 1.44 42.39
C GLU A 598 14.02 0.99 42.51
N VAL A 599 13.64 0.39 43.64
CA VAL A 599 12.26 -0.06 43.90
C VAL A 599 11.60 0.85 44.92
N LYS A 600 10.59 1.61 44.50
CA LYS A 600 9.87 2.58 45.36
C LYS A 600 8.39 2.24 45.49
N TYR A 601 7.92 2.16 46.73
CA TYR A 601 6.50 2.09 47.05
C TYR A 601 6.03 3.46 47.57
N TYR A 602 5.06 4.08 46.89
CA TYR A 602 4.46 5.33 47.37
C TYR A 602 3.20 4.98 48.16
N ILE A 603 3.22 5.25 49.46
CA ILE A 603 2.02 5.22 50.30
C ILE A 603 1.15 6.40 49.87
N LYS A 604 -0.08 6.13 49.43
CA LYS A 604 -1.09 7.18 49.19
C LYS A 604 -1.63 7.72 50.50
#